data_AF-A0A5E6NMS8-F1
#
_entry.id   AF-A0A5E6NMS8-F1
#
_cell.length_a   1.000
_cell.length_b   1.000
_cell.length_c   1.000
_cell.angle_alpha   90.00
_cell.angle_beta   90.00
_cell.angle_gamma   90.00
#
_symmetry.space_group_name_H-M   'P 1'
#
loop_
_entity.id
_entity.type
_entity.pdbx_description
1 polymer ?
#
loop_
_entity_poly.entity_id
_entity_poly.type
_entity_poly.pdbx_seq_one_letter_code
_entity_poly.pdbx_strand_id
1 'polypeptide(L)'
;MVNDILTSGSGFDVLEGGNGDDTLNAGQGNDKVTGGAGNDIYIFNLGDGQLEIMDANGYDGLKFGEGITKDDITITQEADGFVYIRINNTTDGVKFTQASTTSTLAIDYIYFADNSHSRIDANVILASLKTLTEGNDTLLQTRMALTTFKP
;
A
#
# COMPACT_ATOMS: atom_id res chain seq x y z
N MET A 1 8.62 -23.64 2.51
CA MET A 1 8.50 -22.21 2.78
C MET A 1 9.87 -21.66 2.50
N VAL A 2 10.01 -21.01 1.35
CA VAL A 2 11.25 -20.42 0.88
C VAL A 2 10.94 -18.95 0.74
N ASN A 3 11.78 -18.11 1.32
CA ASN A 3 11.63 -16.66 1.19
C ASN A 3 12.41 -16.25 -0.05
N ASP A 4 11.74 -15.54 -0.94
CA ASP A 4 12.29 -15.16 -2.23
C ASP A 4 12.53 -13.64 -2.33
N ILE A 5 13.49 -13.27 -3.17
CA ILE A 5 13.74 -11.88 -3.57
C ILE A 5 13.52 -11.83 -5.08
N LEU A 6 12.44 -11.16 -5.50
CA LEU A 6 12.02 -11.09 -6.90
C LEU A 6 12.20 -9.68 -7.43
N THR A 7 12.83 -9.56 -8.61
CA THR A 7 12.97 -8.30 -9.33
C THR A 7 12.86 -8.52 -10.83
N SER A 8 11.97 -7.79 -11.51
CA SER A 8 11.71 -7.97 -12.96
C SER A 8 12.27 -6.84 -13.83
N GLY A 9 12.30 -5.60 -13.34
CA GLY A 9 13.07 -4.52 -13.95
C GLY A 9 12.22 -3.49 -14.66
N SER A 10 12.12 -3.55 -16.00
CA SER A 10 11.32 -2.58 -16.75
C SER A 10 10.39 -3.31 -17.72
N GLY A 11 9.16 -2.84 -17.86
CA GLY A 11 8.18 -3.44 -18.76
C GLY A 11 6.82 -3.56 -18.10
N PHE A 12 5.94 -4.40 -18.65
CA PHE A 12 4.75 -4.84 -17.92
C PHE A 12 5.08 -6.23 -17.37
N ASP A 13 5.18 -6.34 -16.07
CA ASP A 13 5.56 -7.57 -15.39
C ASP A 13 4.44 -8.11 -14.49
N VAL A 14 4.47 -9.43 -14.30
CA VAL A 14 3.58 -10.15 -13.38
C VAL A 14 4.46 -10.99 -12.46
N LEU A 15 4.47 -10.65 -11.17
CA LEU A 15 5.27 -11.34 -10.15
C LEU A 15 4.37 -12.11 -9.18
N GLU A 16 4.82 -13.29 -8.78
CA GLU A 16 4.18 -14.15 -7.78
C GLU A 16 5.25 -14.67 -6.81
N GLY A 17 5.14 -14.33 -5.53
CA GLY A 17 6.08 -14.74 -4.47
C GLY A 17 5.91 -16.20 -4.08
N GLY A 18 4.69 -16.59 -3.75
CA GLY A 18 4.33 -17.97 -3.45
C GLY A 18 4.22 -18.23 -1.95
N ASN A 19 5.11 -19.06 -1.38
CA ASN A 19 5.05 -19.42 0.05
C ASN A 19 6.33 -19.03 0.76
N GLY A 20 6.26 -18.10 1.69
CA GLY A 20 7.40 -17.56 2.42
C GLY A 20 7.19 -16.08 2.67
N ASP A 21 8.08 -15.47 3.43
CA ASP A 21 8.09 -14.01 3.55
C ASP A 21 8.93 -13.45 2.39
N ASP A 22 8.27 -12.95 1.35
CA ASP A 22 8.90 -12.58 0.08
C ASP A 22 9.18 -11.08 -0.02
N THR A 23 10.18 -10.71 -0.82
CA THR A 23 10.47 -9.31 -1.17
C THR A 23 10.35 -9.12 -2.68
N LEU A 24 9.38 -8.32 -3.11
CA LEU A 24 8.99 -8.18 -4.52
C LEU A 24 9.20 -6.75 -5.01
N ASN A 25 9.92 -6.60 -6.12
CA ASN A 25 10.14 -5.32 -6.80
C ASN A 25 9.91 -5.47 -8.30
N ALA A 26 8.76 -5.05 -8.81
CA ALA A 26 8.50 -5.12 -10.25
C ALA A 26 9.33 -4.08 -11.04
N GLY A 27 9.67 -2.96 -10.43
CA GLY A 27 10.43 -1.88 -11.06
C GLY A 27 9.56 -1.00 -11.95
N GLN A 28 10.09 -0.58 -13.10
CA GLN A 28 9.46 0.42 -13.96
C GLN A 28 8.40 -0.18 -14.89
N GLY A 29 7.15 0.24 -14.72
CA GLY A 29 6.08 0.00 -15.65
C GLY A 29 4.70 -0.03 -15.01
N ASN A 30 3.81 -0.85 -15.58
CA ASN A 30 2.43 -0.97 -15.10
C ASN A 30 2.19 -2.38 -14.56
N ASP A 31 2.79 -2.70 -13.43
CA ASP A 31 3.00 -4.09 -13.03
C ASP A 31 1.89 -4.67 -12.16
N LYS A 32 1.84 -6.01 -12.09
CA LYS A 32 0.96 -6.76 -11.20
C LYS A 32 1.78 -7.67 -10.29
N VAL A 33 1.50 -7.63 -9.00
CA VAL A 33 2.25 -8.41 -8.01
C VAL A 33 1.31 -9.09 -7.02
N THR A 34 1.60 -10.36 -6.74
CA THR A 34 0.96 -11.17 -5.70
C THR A 34 2.06 -11.72 -4.80
N GLY A 35 2.00 -11.47 -3.49
CA GLY A 35 2.96 -11.99 -2.51
C GLY A 35 2.67 -13.46 -2.22
N GLY A 36 1.43 -13.75 -1.82
CA GLY A 36 0.95 -15.11 -1.62
C GLY A 36 0.74 -15.44 -0.16
N ALA A 37 1.54 -16.35 0.40
CA ALA A 37 1.41 -16.77 1.79
C ALA A 37 2.69 -16.44 2.56
N GLY A 38 2.57 -15.61 3.58
CA GLY A 38 3.68 -15.13 4.39
C GLY A 38 3.40 -13.70 4.80
N ASN A 39 4.44 -12.96 5.20
CA ASN A 39 4.36 -11.51 5.32
C ASN A 39 5.33 -10.91 4.31
N ASP A 40 4.78 -10.27 3.29
CA ASP A 40 5.52 -9.89 2.11
C ASP A 40 5.88 -8.40 2.12
N ILE A 41 6.97 -8.05 1.44
CA ILE A 41 7.42 -6.67 1.26
C ILE A 41 7.42 -6.32 -0.23
N TYR A 42 6.58 -5.37 -0.59
CA TYR A 42 6.48 -4.79 -1.92
C TYR A 42 7.31 -3.51 -1.97
N ILE A 43 8.27 -3.42 -2.88
CA ILE A 43 9.11 -2.24 -3.05
C ILE A 43 8.55 -1.38 -4.18
N PHE A 44 8.42 -0.08 -3.94
CA PHE A 44 7.98 0.90 -4.93
C PHE A 44 8.82 2.17 -4.86
N ASN A 45 9.33 2.62 -6.00
CA ASN A 45 10.19 3.78 -6.14
C ASN A 45 9.53 4.85 -7.02
N LEU A 46 10.03 6.08 -6.92
CA LEU A 46 9.61 7.16 -7.80
C LEU A 46 10.01 6.85 -9.25
N GLY A 47 9.06 6.96 -10.18
CA GLY A 47 9.22 6.63 -11.59
C GLY A 47 8.87 5.18 -11.95
N ASP A 48 8.45 4.36 -10.98
CA ASP A 48 8.06 2.98 -11.22
C ASP A 48 6.71 2.87 -11.95
N GLY A 49 5.90 3.92 -12.03
CA GLY A 49 4.63 3.91 -12.76
C GLY A 49 3.46 3.42 -11.90
N GLN A 50 2.70 2.43 -12.39
CA GLN A 50 1.48 1.96 -11.74
C GLN A 50 1.63 0.53 -11.25
N LEU A 51 1.55 0.31 -9.94
CA LEU A 51 1.63 -1.02 -9.34
C LEU A 51 0.26 -1.51 -8.88
N GLU A 52 -0.15 -2.70 -9.32
CA GLU A 52 -1.34 -3.40 -8.85
C GLU A 52 -0.95 -4.57 -7.94
N ILE A 53 -1.36 -4.53 -6.67
CA ILE A 53 -1.11 -5.60 -5.70
C ILE A 53 -2.41 -6.36 -5.44
N MET A 54 -2.39 -7.67 -5.64
CA MET A 54 -3.53 -8.55 -5.33
C MET A 54 -3.12 -9.56 -4.27
N ASP A 55 -3.41 -9.23 -3.01
CA ASP A 55 -3.15 -10.13 -1.87
C ASP A 55 -4.31 -10.14 -0.86
N ALA A 56 -4.32 -11.16 -0.02
CA ALA A 56 -5.32 -11.39 1.02
C ALA A 56 -4.76 -12.06 2.29
N ASN A 57 -3.48 -12.48 2.31
CA ASN A 57 -2.89 -13.17 3.46
C ASN A 57 -1.65 -12.44 3.94
N GLY A 58 -1.38 -12.51 5.25
CA GLY A 58 -0.17 -11.91 5.81
C GLY A 58 -0.39 -10.57 6.47
N TYR A 59 0.70 -10.05 7.04
CA TYR A 59 0.84 -8.67 7.49
C TYR A 59 1.84 -7.96 6.59
N ASP A 60 1.35 -7.50 5.46
CA ASP A 60 2.23 -7.09 4.36
C ASP A 60 2.65 -5.63 4.44
N GLY A 61 3.80 -5.34 3.85
CA GLY A 61 4.42 -4.03 3.83
C GLY A 61 4.62 -3.48 2.43
N LEU A 62 4.18 -2.24 2.19
CA LEU A 62 4.64 -1.44 1.07
C LEU A 62 5.83 -0.59 1.53
N LYS A 63 6.99 -0.79 0.92
CA LYS A 63 8.21 -0.04 1.21
C LYS A 63 8.50 0.95 0.08
N PHE A 64 8.38 2.23 0.41
CA PHE A 64 8.76 3.30 -0.50
C PHE A 64 10.28 3.52 -0.53
N GLY A 65 10.79 3.72 -1.74
CA GLY A 65 12.17 4.18 -1.98
C GLY A 65 12.41 5.63 -1.54
N GLU A 66 13.64 6.10 -1.76
CA GLU A 66 14.00 7.49 -1.48
C GLU A 66 13.15 8.47 -2.32
N GLY A 67 12.89 9.66 -1.75
CA GLY A 67 12.13 10.71 -2.45
C GLY A 67 10.61 10.59 -2.36
N ILE A 68 10.08 9.56 -1.71
CA ILE A 68 8.66 9.46 -1.34
C ILE A 68 8.56 9.55 0.18
N THR A 69 7.94 10.61 0.67
CA THR A 69 7.67 10.80 2.10
C THR A 69 6.18 10.67 2.40
N LYS A 70 5.82 10.68 3.68
CA LYS A 70 4.43 10.66 4.11
C LYS A 70 3.59 11.83 3.58
N ASP A 71 4.19 13.00 3.41
CA ASP A 71 3.48 14.19 2.93
C ASP A 71 3.29 14.17 1.39
N ASP A 72 4.03 13.30 0.71
CA ASP A 72 3.95 13.13 -0.74
C ASP A 72 2.86 12.15 -1.17
N ILE A 73 2.16 11.50 -0.23
CA ILE A 73 1.18 10.46 -0.58
C ILE A 73 -0.25 10.82 -0.19
N THR A 74 -1.20 10.42 -1.04
CA THR A 74 -2.63 10.47 -0.76
C THR A 74 -3.21 9.05 -0.83
N ILE A 75 -3.98 8.64 0.18
CA ILE A 75 -4.56 7.30 0.29
C ILE A 75 -6.09 7.36 0.19
N THR A 76 -6.66 6.81 -0.87
CA THR A 76 -8.12 6.83 -1.10
C THR A 76 -8.63 5.41 -1.31
N GLN A 77 -9.84 5.12 -0.83
CA GLN A 77 -10.59 3.97 -1.34
C GLN A 77 -11.63 4.45 -2.35
N GLU A 78 -11.72 3.75 -3.47
CA GLU A 78 -12.58 4.13 -4.59
C GLU A 78 -13.77 3.19 -4.78
N ALA A 79 -14.67 3.56 -5.70
CA ALA A 79 -15.93 2.85 -5.92
C ALA A 79 -15.75 1.43 -6.47
N ASP A 80 -14.57 1.11 -7.01
CA ASP A 80 -14.18 -0.22 -7.45
C ASP A 80 -13.77 -1.15 -6.28
N GLY A 81 -13.73 -0.63 -5.06
CA GLY A 81 -13.38 -1.36 -3.85
C GLY A 81 -11.88 -1.43 -3.57
N PHE A 82 -11.03 -0.89 -4.44
CA PHE A 82 -9.58 -0.86 -4.24
C PHE A 82 -9.16 0.33 -3.37
N VAL A 83 -8.04 0.15 -2.67
CA VAL A 83 -7.32 1.25 -2.04
C VAL A 83 -6.21 1.69 -2.97
N TYR A 84 -6.08 3.00 -3.14
CA TYR A 84 -5.10 3.67 -3.97
C TYR A 84 -4.20 4.51 -3.09
N ILE A 85 -2.89 4.32 -3.22
CA ILE A 85 -1.86 5.26 -2.74
C ILE A 85 -1.31 5.97 -3.97
N ARG A 86 -1.57 7.28 -4.07
CA ARG A 86 -1.05 8.12 -5.15
C ARG A 86 0.13 8.92 -4.66
N ILE A 87 1.18 9.02 -5.48
CA ILE A 87 2.30 9.91 -5.22
C ILE A 87 1.97 11.29 -5.82
N ASN A 88 1.78 12.28 -4.97
CA ASN A 88 1.30 13.62 -5.31
C ASN A 88 2.21 14.27 -6.37
N ASN A 89 1.60 14.95 -7.34
CA ASN A 89 2.28 15.63 -8.45
C ASN A 89 3.05 14.70 -9.42
N THR A 90 2.73 13.40 -9.43
CA THR A 90 3.29 12.42 -10.36
C THR A 90 2.18 11.60 -11.01
N THR A 91 2.56 10.72 -11.94
CA THR A 91 1.70 9.65 -12.45
C THR A 91 1.98 8.32 -11.76
N ASP A 92 2.69 8.31 -10.64
CA ASP A 92 3.05 7.08 -9.93
C ASP A 92 1.99 6.74 -8.88
N GLY A 93 1.71 5.45 -8.72
CA GLY A 93 0.76 5.01 -7.71
C GLY A 93 0.70 3.50 -7.54
N VAL A 94 0.22 3.11 -6.36
CA VAL A 94 -0.02 1.73 -5.98
C VAL A 94 -1.51 1.56 -5.74
N LYS A 95 -2.15 0.60 -6.38
CA LYS A 95 -3.49 0.14 -6.03
C LYS A 95 -3.42 -1.26 -5.46
N PHE A 96 -4.23 -1.55 -4.45
CA PHE A 96 -4.23 -2.85 -3.81
C PHE A 96 -5.60 -3.28 -3.30
N THR A 97 -5.81 -4.59 -3.25
CA THR A 97 -7.08 -5.20 -2.87
C THR A 97 -7.45 -4.88 -1.41
N GLN A 98 -8.72 -4.56 -1.20
CA GLN A 98 -9.37 -4.67 0.11
C GLN A 98 -10.40 -5.80 0.02
N ALA A 99 -10.35 -6.76 0.94
CA ALA A 99 -11.39 -7.75 1.06
C ALA A 99 -12.67 -7.07 1.58
N SER A 100 -13.62 -6.82 0.67
CA SER A 100 -14.84 -6.01 0.87
C SER A 100 -15.72 -6.44 2.06
N THR A 101 -15.50 -7.61 2.65
CA THR A 101 -16.31 -8.17 3.75
C THR A 101 -15.59 -8.27 5.10
N THR A 102 -14.27 -8.10 5.14
CA THR A 102 -13.47 -8.37 6.36
C THR A 102 -12.58 -7.21 6.78
N SER A 103 -12.59 -6.08 6.06
CA SER A 103 -11.66 -4.95 6.29
C SER A 103 -10.17 -5.34 6.16
N THR A 104 -9.88 -6.52 5.60
CA THR A 104 -8.51 -6.97 5.32
C THR A 104 -7.97 -6.20 4.13
N LEU A 105 -6.77 -5.68 4.27
CA LEU A 105 -6.04 -5.00 3.21
C LEU A 105 -4.93 -5.93 2.72
N ALA A 106 -4.59 -5.84 1.44
CA ALA A 106 -3.36 -6.45 0.93
C ALA A 106 -2.08 -5.75 1.44
N ILE A 107 -2.20 -4.58 2.08
CA ILE A 107 -1.09 -3.84 2.66
C ILE A 107 -1.50 -3.34 4.04
N ASP A 108 -0.79 -3.79 5.08
CA ASP A 108 -1.01 -3.38 6.47
C ASP A 108 -0.09 -2.22 6.87
N TYR A 109 1.11 -2.15 6.32
CA TYR A 109 2.14 -1.19 6.72
C TYR A 109 2.74 -0.46 5.51
N ILE A 110 2.99 0.83 5.69
CA ILE A 110 3.83 1.63 4.79
C ILE A 110 5.14 1.92 5.51
N TYR A 111 6.26 1.63 4.85
CA TYR A 111 7.60 1.94 5.31
C TYR A 111 8.24 2.99 4.40
N PHE A 112 8.90 3.99 5.00
CA PHE A 112 9.60 5.05 4.29
C PHE A 112 11.12 4.91 4.44
N ALA A 113 11.87 5.59 3.57
CA ALA A 113 13.33 5.55 3.55
C ALA A 113 14.00 6.07 4.85
N ASP A 114 13.31 6.91 5.62
CA ASP A 114 13.77 7.41 6.92
C ASP A 114 13.58 6.41 8.08
N ASN A 115 13.13 5.19 7.78
CA ASN A 115 12.73 4.13 8.71
C ASN A 115 11.46 4.41 9.51
N SER A 116 10.75 5.51 9.23
CA SER A 116 9.40 5.69 9.75
C SER A 116 8.45 4.70 9.07
N HIS A 117 7.41 4.30 9.79
CA HIS A 117 6.36 3.47 9.25
C HIS A 117 4.99 3.91 9.77
N SER A 118 3.94 3.58 9.01
CA SER A 118 2.55 3.85 9.37
C SER A 118 1.71 2.61 9.08
N ARG A 119 0.86 2.22 10.03
CA ARG A 119 -0.15 1.18 9.80
C ARG A 119 -1.31 1.77 9.00
N ILE A 120 -1.78 1.05 7.99
CA ILE A 120 -3.02 1.34 7.29
C ILE A 120 -4.15 0.55 7.98
N ASP A 121 -5.18 1.25 8.43
CA ASP A 121 -6.38 0.63 9.00
C ASP A 121 -7.58 0.93 8.09
N ALA A 122 -8.17 -0.12 7.52
CA ALA A 122 -9.34 -0.01 6.65
C ALA A 122 -10.53 0.70 7.34
N ASN A 123 -10.70 0.55 8.65
CA ASN A 123 -11.77 1.23 9.39
C ASN A 123 -11.53 2.74 9.47
N VAL A 124 -10.26 3.16 9.54
CA VAL A 124 -9.88 4.58 9.53
C VAL A 124 -10.08 5.18 8.14
N ILE A 125 -9.70 4.45 7.08
CA ILE A 125 -9.97 4.87 5.69
C ILE A 125 -11.48 5.08 5.50
N LEU A 126 -12.29 4.09 5.84
CA LEU A 126 -13.76 4.16 5.70
C LEU A 126 -14.39 5.27 6.56
N ALA A 127 -13.89 5.49 7.78
CA ALA A 127 -14.37 6.57 8.65
C ALA A 127 -14.03 7.96 8.07
N SER A 128 -12.83 8.12 7.53
CA SER A 128 -12.41 9.37 6.89
C SER A 128 -13.23 9.68 5.62
N LEU A 129 -13.61 8.66 4.84
CA LEU A 129 -14.48 8.81 3.67
C LEU A 129 -15.92 9.19 4.05
N LYS A 130 -16.47 8.67 5.15
CA LYS A 130 -17.81 9.04 5.63
C LYS A 130 -17.91 10.49 6.11
N THR A 131 -16.78 11.13 6.40
CA THR A 131 -16.70 12.55 6.77
C THR A 131 -16.47 13.48 5.60
N LEU A 132 -16.17 12.96 4.39
CA LEU A 132 -16.09 13.77 3.17
C LEU A 132 -17.51 13.94 2.63
N THR A 133 -17.96 15.19 2.52
CA THR A 133 -19.24 15.52 1.87
C THR A 133 -19.02 15.69 0.37
N GLU A 134 -20.09 15.76 -0.43
CA GLU A 134 -19.97 15.96 -1.87
C GLU A 134 -19.22 17.27 -2.18
N GLY A 135 -17.93 17.15 -2.51
CA GLY A 135 -16.99 18.25 -2.72
C GLY A 135 -15.55 17.73 -2.85
N ASN A 136 -14.64 18.54 -3.41
CA ASN A 136 -13.21 18.20 -3.51
C ASN A 136 -12.55 18.34 -2.14
N ASP A 137 -12.66 17.31 -1.29
CA ASP A 137 -12.06 17.30 0.04
C ASP A 137 -10.70 16.58 0.02
N THR A 138 -9.68 17.23 0.62
CA THR A 138 -8.32 16.67 0.77
C THR A 138 -8.24 15.89 2.09
N LEU A 139 -7.67 14.68 2.07
CA LEU A 139 -7.49 13.84 3.26
C LEU A 139 -6.44 14.43 4.22
N LEU A 140 -6.83 15.41 5.01
CA LEU A 140 -6.01 15.96 6.10
C LEU A 140 -6.19 15.12 7.36
N GLN A 141 -5.27 14.16 7.53
CA GLN A 141 -4.72 13.65 8.79
C GLN A 141 -5.62 13.82 10.04
N THR A 142 -6.51 12.87 10.30
CA THR A 142 -7.14 12.77 11.62
C THR A 142 -6.07 12.31 12.61
N ARG A 143 -5.61 13.24 13.46
CA ARG A 143 -4.70 12.96 14.58
C ARG A 143 -5.22 11.76 15.36
N MET A 144 -4.44 10.69 15.46
CA MET A 144 -4.67 9.67 16.46
C MET A 144 -4.63 10.34 17.83
N ALA A 145 -5.80 10.57 18.42
CA ALA A 145 -5.88 10.69 19.87
C ALA A 145 -5.57 9.30 20.41
N LEU A 146 -4.33 9.12 20.84
CA LEU A 146 -3.91 8.00 21.69
C LEU A 146 -4.85 8.00 22.90
N THR A 147 -5.88 7.15 22.90
CA THR A 147 -6.62 6.86 24.12
C THR A 147 -5.65 6.14 25.04
N THR A 148 -5.15 6.89 26.01
CA THR A 148 -4.40 6.43 27.16
C THR A 148 -4.98 5.12 27.69
N PHE A 149 -4.19 4.06 27.65
CA PHE A 149 -4.37 2.89 28.51
C PHE A 149 -4.29 3.39 29.96
N LYS A 150 -5.40 3.31 30.70
CA LYS A 150 -5.33 3.38 32.17
C LYS A 150 -4.94 1.98 32.66
N PRO A 151 -4.10 1.88 33.71
CA PRO A 151 -3.56 0.61 34.21
C PRO A 151 -4.66 -0.32 34.72
#